data_AF-A0A355QBP9-F1
#
_entry.id   AF-A0A355QBP9-F1
#
_cell.length_a   1.000
_cell.length_b   1.000
_cell.length_c   1.000
_cell.angle_alpha   90.00
_cell.angle_beta   90.00
_cell.angle_gamma   90.00
#
_symmetry.space_group_name_H-M   'P 1'
#
loop_
_entity.id
_entity.type
_entity.pdbx_description
1 polymer ?
#
loop_
_entity_poly.entity_id
_entity_poly.type
_entity_poly.pdbx_seq_one_letter_code
_entity_poly.pdbx_strand_id
1 'polypeptide(L)' 'QLLAGALGAETFKLPFGHHGGNHPVRNLTTGTVEITSQNHNYCVAEGSIPAADLT' A
#
# COMPACT_ATOMS: atom_id res chain seq x y z
N GLN A 1 1.43 -7.42 -0.14
CA GLN A 1 1.58 -7.91 -1.55
C GLN A 1 1.22 -9.38 -1.66
N LEU A 2 1.94 -10.33 -1.04
CA LEU A 2 1.61 -11.76 -1.12
C LEU A 2 0.17 -12.09 -0.66
N LEU A 3 -0.26 -11.57 0.49
CA LEU A 3 -1.64 -11.74 0.96
C LEU A 3 -2.65 -11.17 -0.05
N ALA A 4 -2.39 -9.98 -0.58
CA ALA A 4 -3.27 -9.36 -1.57
C ALA A 4 -3.38 -10.25 -2.83
N GLY A 5 -2.25 -10.77 -3.34
CA GLY A 5 -2.25 -11.70 -4.48
C GLY A 5 -2.97 -13.02 -4.19
N ALA A 6 -2.85 -13.55 -2.96
CA ALA A 6 -3.61 -14.73 -2.54
C ALA A 6 -5.13 -14.46 -2.50
N LEU A 7 -5.55 -13.21 -2.33
CA LEU A 7 -6.94 -12.74 -2.38
C LEU A 7 -7.37 -12.29 -3.79
N GLY A 8 -6.53 -12.48 -4.81
CA GLY A 8 -6.84 -12.14 -6.21
C GLY A 8 -6.50 -10.71 -6.62
N ALA A 9 -5.81 -9.94 -5.77
CA ALA A 9 -5.37 -8.59 -6.10
C ALA A 9 -4.26 -8.57 -7.16
N GLU A 10 -4.23 -7.50 -7.94
CA GLU A 10 -3.13 -7.22 -8.86
C GLU A 10 -2.03 -6.40 -8.18
N THR A 11 -0.78 -6.61 -8.61
CA THR A 11 0.35 -5.78 -8.20
C THR A 11 1.06 -5.22 -9.41
N PHE A 12 1.56 -3.99 -9.28
CA PHE A 12 2.31 -3.32 -10.35
C PHE A 12 3.64 -2.77 -9.82
N LYS A 13 4.60 -2.60 -10.72
CA LYS A 13 5.90 -2.03 -10.41
C LYS A 13 5.81 -0.50 -10.38
N LEU A 14 6.27 0.12 -9.31
CA LEU A 14 6.42 1.57 -9.24
C LEU A 14 7.63 2.01 -10.10
N PRO A 15 7.61 3.20 -10.72
CA PRO A 15 8.74 3.70 -11.50
C PRO A 15 10.05 3.76 -10.71
N PHE A 16 9.98 4.18 -9.43
CA PHE A 16 11.15 4.38 -8.56
C PHE A 16 11.00 3.78 -7.16
N GLY A 17 9.81 3.24 -6.82
CA GLY A 17 9.50 2.72 -5.49
C GLY A 17 9.47 3.77 -4.37
N HIS A 18 9.30 3.29 -3.14
CA HIS A 18 9.45 4.10 -1.92
C HIS A 18 10.60 3.53 -1.08
N HIS A 19 11.64 4.34 -0.90
CA HIS A 19 12.90 3.95 -0.24
C HIS A 19 13.34 5.10 0.69
N GLY A 20 12.85 5.12 1.92
CA GLY A 20 13.15 6.21 2.85
C GLY A 20 12.49 6.06 4.21
N GLY A 21 13.00 6.80 5.20
CA GLY A 21 12.54 6.79 6.59
C GLY A 21 11.54 7.89 6.95
N ASN A 22 11.01 8.62 5.97
CA ASN A 22 10.20 9.81 6.17
C ASN A 22 8.87 9.80 5.39
N HIS A 23 8.39 8.64 4.95
CA HIS A 23 7.20 8.56 4.10
C HIS A 23 5.93 8.68 4.96
N PRO A 24 5.11 9.74 4.79
CA PRO A 24 3.89 9.91 5.58
C PRO A 24 2.82 8.90 5.12
N VAL A 25 2.24 8.18 6.07
CA VAL A 25 1.12 7.25 5.83
C VAL A 25 -0.03 7.64 6.74
N ARG A 26 -1.25 7.65 6.19
CA ARG A 26 -2.47 7.97 6.93
C ARG A 26 -3.23 6.70 7.27
N ASN A 27 -3.64 6.60 8.53
CA ASN A 27 -4.69 5.66 8.94
C ASN A 27 -6.05 6.27 8.56
N LEU A 28 -6.81 5.64 7.65
CA LEU A 28 -8.05 6.24 7.14
C LEU A 28 -9.19 6.17 8.18
N THR A 29 -9.15 5.17 9.07
CA THR A 29 -10.11 5.01 10.17
C THR A 29 -10.00 6.14 11.21
N THR A 30 -8.78 6.55 11.59
CA THR A 30 -8.57 7.57 12.63
C THR A 30 -8.21 8.96 12.08
N GLY A 31 -7.79 9.04 10.82
CA GLY A 31 -7.26 10.25 10.19
C GLY A 31 -5.84 10.63 10.62
N THR A 32 -5.24 9.89 11.56
CA THR A 32 -3.88 10.15 12.05
C THR A 32 -2.84 9.87 10.96
N VAL A 33 -1.81 10.71 10.90
CA VAL A 33 -0.65 10.52 10.01
C VAL A 33 0.56 10.13 10.82
N GLU A 34 1.25 9.08 10.37
CA GLU A 34 2.49 8.59 10.95
C GLU A 34 3.62 8.67 9.91
N ILE A 35 4.84 8.90 10.40
CA ILE A 35 6.04 8.87 9.56
C ILE A 35 6.59 7.44 9.55
N THR A 36 6.73 6.85 8.37
CA THR A 36 7.10 5.44 8.21
C THR A 36 8.41 5.25 7.45
N SER A 37 9.07 4.12 7.72
CA SER A 37 10.11 3.57 6.87
C SER A 37 9.49 2.71 5.77
N GLN A 38 9.76 3.07 4.52
CA GLN A 38 9.29 2.35 3.33
C GLN A 38 10.48 1.86 2.52
N ASN A 39 10.40 0.61 2.07
CA ASN A 39 11.40 -0.01 1.19
C ASN A 39 10.70 -1.01 0.26
N HIS A 40 10.02 -0.52 -0.77
CA HIS A 40 9.30 -1.37 -1.72
C HIS A 40 9.25 -0.79 -3.14
N ASN A 41 9.31 -1.67 -4.13
CA ASN A 41 9.24 -1.33 -5.56
C ASN A 41 7.91 -1.73 -6.23
N TYR A 42 7.03 -2.40 -5.51
CA TYR A 42 5.74 -2.86 -6.01
C TYR A 42 4.62 -2.36 -5.11
N CYS A 43 3.47 -2.08 -5.71
CA CYS A 43 2.26 -1.68 -5.02
C CYS A 43 1.11 -2.63 -5.38
N VAL A 44 0.15 -2.78 -4.48
CA VAL A 44 -1.13 -3.43 -4.77
C VAL A 44 -2.00 -2.42 -5.50
N ALA A 45 -2.63 -2.81 -6.61
CA ALA A 45 -3.54 -1.94 -7.34
C ALA A 45 -4.79 -1.67 -6.50
N GLU A 46 -5.10 -0.38 -6.30
CA GLU A 46 -6.33 0.02 -5.61
C GLU A 46 -7.57 -0.51 -6.35
N GLY A 47 -8.57 -0.97 -5.60
CA GLY A 47 -9.79 -1.55 -6.17
C GLY A 47 -9.63 -2.94 -6.80
N SER A 48 -8.43 -3.51 -6.85
CA SER A 48 -8.21 -4.87 -7.41
C SER A 48 -8.79 -5.99 -6.55
N ILE A 49 -9.22 -5.69 -5.33
CA ILE A 49 -10.08 -6.56 -4.52
C ILE A 49 -11.45 -5.88 -4.38
N PRO A 50 -12.50 -6.33 -5.11
CA PRO A 50 -13.79 -5.64 -5.15
C PRO A 50 -14.51 -5.51 -3.81
N ALA A 51 -14.23 -6.42 -2.87
CA ALA A 51 -14.85 -6.45 -1.54
C ALA A 51 -13.93 -5.92 -0.42
N ALA A 52 -12.73 -5.44 -0.76
CA ALA A 52 -11.84 -4.87 0.24
C ALA A 52 -12.30 -3.45 0.57
N ASP A 53 -12.55 -3.22 1.86
CA ASP A 53 -12.77 -1.88 2.36
C ASP A 53 -11.41 -1.17 2.58
N LEU A 54 -11.33 0.10 2.21
CA LEU A 54 -10.15 0.93 2.42
C LEU A 54 -10.27 1.59 3.79
N THR A 55 -9.77 0.90 4.82
CA THR A 55 -9.78 1.36 6.23
C THR A 55 -8.54 2.11 6.66
#